data_AF-A0A323TB63-F1
#
_entry.id   AF-A0A323TB63-F1
#
_cell.length_a   1.000
_cell.length_b   1.000
_cell.length_c   1.000
_cell.angle_alpha   90.00
_cell.angle_beta   90.00
_cell.angle_gamma   90.00
#
_symmetry.space_group_name_H-M   'P 1'
#
loop_
_entity.id
_entity.type
_entity.pdbx_description
1 polymer ?
#
loop_
_entity_poly.entity_id
_entity_poly.type
_entity_poly.pdbx_seq_one_letter_code
_entity_poly.pdbx_strand_id
1 'polypeptide(L)'
;MKCRVFLLLFLIVGCSQDDKEEMSGDFTGRVTGPADGFDTLLVLKEDTLGGTSVINNVNRHRISEYSVNAYRVMLSSSTEIVDEDGEIHMYGDLEDSAFQFMANREIKVRSNEEWEEKWTELDRYLSYQPRFLPVYKAEKIELLPYGLEDFINFHSPLIESKFFLMTFHKDDDDITIPSNVISDLTPHLHSREQISWQSFFVAEDNPIDRYVHTDPMSHLVLSNEGKEILTDDWQEVIDYFKEREGD
;
A
#
# COMPACT_ATOMS: atom_id res chain seq x y z
N MET A 1 43.53 -8.42 62.95
CA MET A 1 43.25 -9.76 62.41
C MET A 1 42.52 -9.59 61.09
N LYS A 2 43.18 -10.02 60.01
CA LYS A 2 42.70 -10.35 58.64
C LYS A 2 41.59 -9.48 58.01
N CYS A 3 42.07 -8.49 57.26
CA CYS A 3 41.48 -7.94 56.06
C CYS A 3 41.13 -9.06 55.05
N ARG A 4 39.93 -9.04 54.47
CA ARG A 4 39.58 -9.78 53.25
C ARG A 4 38.83 -8.86 52.31
N VAL A 5 39.61 -8.20 51.46
CA VAL A 5 39.23 -7.70 50.14
C VAL A 5 38.63 -8.89 49.38
N PHE A 6 37.37 -8.82 48.98
CA PHE A 6 36.80 -9.76 48.03
C PHE A 6 36.66 -9.08 46.68
N LEU A 7 37.36 -9.73 45.75
CA LEU A 7 37.68 -9.41 44.38
C LEU A 7 36.42 -9.06 43.56
N LEU A 8 36.50 -7.88 42.94
CA LEU A 8 35.76 -7.46 41.76
C LEU A 8 35.92 -8.54 40.66
N LEU A 9 34.85 -9.21 40.27
CA LEU A 9 34.77 -9.90 38.99
C LEU A 9 33.87 -9.05 38.08
N PHE A 10 34.51 -8.13 37.36
CA PHE A 10 33.95 -7.48 36.18
C PHE A 10 33.74 -8.57 35.13
N LEU A 11 32.53 -9.10 35.05
CA LEU A 11 32.05 -9.79 33.86
C LEU A 11 31.85 -8.71 32.80
N ILE A 12 32.89 -8.52 31.99
CA ILE A 12 32.82 -7.83 30.71
C ILE A 12 31.93 -8.70 29.83
N VAL A 13 30.62 -8.44 29.88
CA VAL A 13 29.69 -8.86 28.84
C VAL A 13 30.08 -8.03 27.62
N GLY A 14 30.94 -8.61 26.79
CA GLY A 14 31.15 -8.12 25.43
C GLY A 14 29.86 -8.36 24.66
N CYS A 15 28.94 -7.39 24.74
CA CYS A 15 27.98 -7.21 23.66
C CYS A 15 28.80 -6.89 22.41
N SER A 16 29.00 -7.89 21.56
CA SER A 16 29.18 -7.65 20.14
C SER A 16 27.87 -7.02 19.67
N GLN A 17 27.79 -5.71 19.82
CA GLN A 17 26.83 -4.89 19.14
C GLN A 17 27.29 -5.00 17.68
N ASP A 18 26.75 -6.01 16.98
CA ASP A 18 26.66 -5.95 15.53
C ASP A 18 25.92 -4.65 15.27
N ASP A 19 26.69 -3.61 14.95
CA ASP A 19 26.22 -2.36 14.38
C ASP A 19 25.61 -2.70 13.02
N LYS A 20 24.45 -3.36 13.03
CA LYS A 20 23.41 -3.03 12.09
C LYS A 20 23.13 -1.57 12.40
N GLU A 21 23.76 -0.66 11.66
CA GLU A 21 23.22 0.66 11.45
C GLU A 21 21.76 0.43 11.05
N GLU A 22 20.86 0.50 12.03
CA GLU A 22 19.45 0.73 11.77
C GLU A 22 19.46 2.02 10.96
N MET A 23 19.35 1.87 9.64
CA MET A 23 19.18 3.00 8.76
C MET A 23 17.89 3.69 9.22
N SER A 24 18.03 4.70 10.07
CA SER A 24 16.95 5.62 10.36
C SER A 24 16.74 6.38 9.06
N GLY A 25 15.69 6.02 8.32
CA GLY A 25 15.09 6.96 7.38
C GLY A 25 14.63 8.18 8.16
N ASP A 26 14.60 9.34 7.51
CA ASP A 26 14.08 10.55 8.14
C ASP A 26 12.59 10.37 8.45
N PHE A 27 11.87 9.66 7.58
CA PHE A 27 10.51 9.22 7.83
C PHE A 27 10.13 7.95 7.06
N THR A 28 9.07 7.29 7.53
CA THR A 28 8.41 6.16 6.87
C THR A 28 6.99 6.57 6.48
N GLY A 29 6.54 6.13 5.32
CA GLY A 29 5.18 6.38 4.84
C GLY A 29 4.83 5.51 3.63
N ARG A 30 3.60 5.66 3.14
CA ARG A 30 3.06 4.87 2.02
C ARG A 30 2.92 5.72 0.77
N VAL A 31 3.39 5.21 -0.37
CA VAL A 31 3.25 5.91 -1.66
C VAL A 31 1.82 5.82 -2.16
N THR A 32 1.35 6.89 -2.81
CA THR A 32 0.01 6.91 -3.41
C THR A 32 -0.06 6.26 -4.78
N GLY A 33 1.10 5.90 -5.34
CA GLY A 33 1.28 5.31 -6.66
C GLY A 33 2.64 5.68 -7.25
N PRO A 34 2.83 5.44 -8.56
CA PRO A 34 4.03 5.80 -9.29
C PRO A 34 4.38 7.29 -9.19
N ALA A 35 5.65 7.62 -9.41
CA ALA A 35 6.09 9.00 -9.53
C ALA A 35 5.34 9.71 -10.68
N ASP A 36 5.04 10.99 -10.48
CA ASP A 36 4.44 11.80 -11.54
C ASP A 36 5.45 12.13 -12.65
N GLY A 37 5.00 12.80 -13.73
CA GLY A 37 5.88 13.20 -14.84
C GLY A 37 6.95 14.24 -14.49
N PHE A 38 7.11 14.58 -13.21
CA PHE A 38 8.16 15.44 -12.67
C PHE A 38 8.98 14.69 -11.60
N ASP A 39 9.03 13.37 -11.68
CA ASP A 39 9.78 12.48 -10.79
C ASP A 39 9.43 12.72 -9.31
N THR A 40 8.16 13.03 -9.02
CA THR A 40 7.70 13.29 -7.65
C THR A 40 6.79 12.17 -7.17
N LEU A 41 7.19 11.53 -6.06
CA LEU A 41 6.31 10.65 -5.29
C LEU A 41 5.47 11.47 -4.33
N LEU A 42 4.24 11.02 -4.13
CA LEU A 42 3.38 11.52 -3.06
C LEU A 42 3.29 10.44 -1.97
N VAL A 43 3.82 10.77 -0.80
CA VAL A 43 4.04 9.84 0.32
C VAL A 43 3.19 10.27 1.52
N LEU A 44 2.31 9.39 1.98
CA LEU A 44 1.45 9.58 3.14
C LEU A 44 2.09 8.95 4.38
N LYS A 45 2.29 9.72 5.45
CA LYS A 45 2.61 9.16 6.78
C LYS A 45 1.33 8.82 7.54
N GLU A 46 0.41 9.78 7.61
CA GLU A 46 -0.89 9.63 8.27
C GLU A 46 -1.89 10.69 7.80
N ASP A 47 -3.19 10.40 7.74
CA ASP A 47 -4.24 11.41 7.60
C ASP A 47 -5.46 11.13 8.50
N THR A 48 -6.36 12.11 8.59
CA THR A 48 -7.57 12.00 9.43
C THR A 48 -8.68 11.14 8.83
N LEU A 49 -8.51 10.57 7.63
CA LEU A 49 -9.53 9.79 6.93
C LEU A 49 -9.22 8.28 6.93
N GLY A 50 -8.02 7.91 6.50
CA GLY A 50 -7.52 6.53 6.38
C GLY A 50 -6.39 6.17 7.33
N GLY A 51 -6.01 7.08 8.24
CA GLY A 51 -4.91 6.87 9.15
C GLY A 51 -3.61 6.74 8.36
N THR A 52 -2.87 5.65 8.57
CA THR A 52 -1.58 5.41 7.90
C THR A 52 -1.71 4.80 6.50
N SER A 53 -2.93 4.48 6.04
CA SER A 53 -3.15 3.87 4.73
C SER A 53 -3.62 4.89 3.69
N VAL A 54 -3.09 4.77 2.48
CA VAL A 54 -3.63 5.48 1.31
C VAL A 54 -4.93 4.80 0.92
N ILE A 55 -5.99 5.58 0.77
CA ILE A 55 -7.29 5.10 0.34
C ILE A 55 -7.58 5.61 -1.07
N ASN A 56 -8.12 4.77 -1.94
CA ASN A 56 -8.58 5.17 -3.25
C ASN A 56 -9.86 6.03 -3.17
N ASN A 57 -9.70 7.32 -2.84
CA ASN A 57 -10.81 8.25 -2.71
C ASN A 57 -11.11 8.96 -4.05
N VAL A 58 -12.17 8.50 -4.72
CA VAL A 58 -12.68 9.10 -5.96
C VAL A 58 -13.48 10.38 -5.74
N ASN A 59 -13.79 10.73 -4.49
CA ASN A 59 -14.61 11.89 -4.17
C ASN A 59 -13.79 13.19 -4.20
N ARG A 60 -14.17 14.09 -5.11
CA ARG A 60 -13.54 15.41 -5.30
C ARG A 60 -14.14 16.51 -4.43
N HIS A 61 -15.15 16.18 -3.61
CA HIS A 61 -15.83 17.13 -2.74
C HIS A 61 -14.95 17.54 -1.56
N ARG A 62 -15.39 18.60 -0.89
CA ARG A 62 -14.72 19.10 0.31
C ARG A 62 -14.86 18.07 1.43
N ILE A 63 -13.78 17.79 2.14
CA ILE A 63 -13.77 16.96 3.35
C ILE A 63 -13.62 17.89 4.54
N SER A 64 -14.59 17.87 5.46
CA SER A 64 -14.53 18.72 6.65
C SER A 64 -13.40 18.27 7.55
N GLU A 65 -12.60 19.22 8.04
CA GLU A 65 -11.52 18.95 9.02
C GLU A 65 -10.48 17.93 8.54
N TYR A 66 -10.28 17.83 7.22
CA TYR A 66 -9.26 16.96 6.66
C TYR A 66 -7.87 17.56 6.86
N SER A 67 -7.01 16.79 7.53
CA SER A 67 -5.62 17.13 7.78
C SER A 67 -4.76 15.92 7.46
N VAL A 68 -3.59 16.18 6.91
CA VAL A 68 -2.70 15.13 6.42
C VAL A 68 -1.24 15.44 6.77
N ASN A 69 -0.54 14.42 7.23
CA ASN A 69 0.90 14.35 7.30
C ASN A 69 1.40 13.59 6.07
N ALA A 70 1.66 14.33 5.00
CA ALA A 70 2.13 13.79 3.72
C ALA A 70 3.11 14.73 3.05
N TYR A 71 3.90 14.17 2.15
CA TYR A 71 5.07 14.81 1.58
C TYR A 71 5.14 14.54 0.09
N ARG A 72 5.65 15.54 -0.65
CA ARG A 72 6.10 15.39 -2.02
C ARG A 72 7.58 15.08 -2.01
N VAL A 73 7.94 13.87 -2.43
CA VAL A 73 9.33 13.41 -2.44
C VAL A 73 9.82 13.47 -3.88
N MET A 74 10.70 14.43 -4.16
CA MET A 74 11.34 14.57 -5.46
C MET A 74 12.48 13.57 -5.59
N LEU A 75 12.47 12.83 -6.68
CA LEU A 75 13.51 11.92 -7.10
C LEU A 75 14.46 12.64 -8.07
N SER A 76 15.69 12.13 -8.14
CA SER A 76 16.70 12.56 -9.08
C SER A 76 17.35 11.34 -9.69
N SER A 77 18.09 11.48 -10.79
CA SER A 77 18.81 10.37 -11.39
C SER A 77 19.81 9.70 -10.44
N SER A 78 20.28 10.42 -9.40
CA SER A 78 21.19 9.93 -8.36
C SER A 78 20.49 9.45 -7.09
N THR A 79 19.16 9.43 -7.05
CA THR A 79 18.44 8.90 -5.89
C THR A 79 18.63 7.39 -5.82
N GLU A 80 19.15 6.90 -4.71
CA GLU A 80 19.33 5.46 -4.46
C GLU A 80 17.97 4.83 -4.14
N ILE A 81 17.58 3.79 -4.86
CA ILE A 81 16.43 2.96 -4.53
C ILE A 81 16.94 1.60 -4.06
N VAL A 82 16.69 1.27 -2.80
CA VAL A 82 16.91 -0.06 -2.26
C VAL A 82 15.61 -0.83 -2.44
N ASP A 83 15.65 -1.91 -3.22
CA ASP A 83 14.49 -2.78 -3.37
C ASP A 83 14.26 -3.68 -2.15
N GLU A 84 13.22 -4.51 -2.21
CA GLU A 84 12.83 -5.40 -1.11
C GLU A 84 13.86 -6.51 -0.83
N ASP A 85 14.71 -6.83 -1.80
CA ASP A 85 15.79 -7.82 -1.66
C ASP A 85 17.09 -7.17 -1.12
N GLY A 86 17.11 -5.84 -1.00
CA GLY A 86 18.25 -5.07 -0.51
C GLY A 86 19.22 -4.63 -1.62
N GLU A 87 18.90 -4.87 -2.88
CA GLU A 87 19.71 -4.42 -4.01
C GLU A 87 19.53 -2.92 -4.23
N ILE A 88 20.62 -2.24 -4.57
CA ILE A 88 20.66 -0.78 -4.71
C ILE A 88 20.71 -0.43 -6.19
N HIS A 89 19.72 0.35 -6.62
CA HIS A 89 19.60 0.86 -7.98
C HIS A 89 19.60 2.39 -7.96
N MET A 90 20.11 3.02 -9.01
CA MET A 90 19.95 4.46 -9.19
C MET A 90 18.64 4.73 -9.92
N TYR A 91 17.82 5.66 -9.44
CA TYR A 91 16.53 5.95 -10.06
C TYR A 91 16.65 6.31 -11.55
N GLY A 92 17.72 7.00 -11.95
CA GLY A 92 17.95 7.35 -13.36
C GLY A 92 18.34 6.19 -14.28
N ASP A 93 18.71 5.04 -13.71
CA ASP A 93 19.11 3.83 -14.44
C ASP A 93 18.02 2.74 -14.40
N LEU A 94 16.94 2.97 -13.65
CA LEU A 94 15.82 2.03 -13.57
C LEU A 94 15.03 2.05 -14.88
N GLU A 95 14.85 0.86 -15.46
CA GLU A 95 13.80 0.67 -16.45
C GLU A 95 12.44 0.87 -15.74
N ASP A 96 11.46 1.45 -16.44
CA ASP A 96 10.13 1.76 -15.91
C ASP A 96 9.42 0.50 -15.40
N SER A 97 9.71 0.07 -14.17
CA SER A 97 8.98 -1.00 -13.50
C SER A 97 7.66 -0.44 -12.99
N ALA A 98 6.57 -0.84 -13.63
CA ALA A 98 5.22 -0.41 -13.27
C ALA A 98 4.84 -0.74 -11.81
N PHE A 99 5.56 -1.68 -11.17
CA PHE A 99 5.24 -2.20 -9.84
C PHE A 99 6.18 -1.72 -8.73
N GLN A 100 7.16 -0.87 -9.04
CA GLN A 100 8.11 -0.40 -8.04
C GLN A 100 7.42 0.40 -6.93
N PHE A 101 6.59 1.37 -7.32
CA PHE A 101 5.85 2.26 -6.41
C PHE A 101 4.34 1.99 -6.49
N MET A 102 3.94 0.75 -6.25
CA MET A 102 2.52 0.41 -6.15
C MET A 102 1.85 1.21 -5.03
N ALA A 103 0.60 1.60 -5.26
CA ALA A 103 -0.15 2.36 -4.28
C ALA A 103 -0.24 1.61 -2.95
N ASN A 104 -0.10 2.37 -1.88
CA ASN A 104 -0.05 1.93 -0.50
C ASN A 104 1.23 1.15 -0.12
N ARG A 105 2.24 1.00 -1.00
CA ARG A 105 3.53 0.42 -0.63
C ARG A 105 4.23 1.29 0.40
N GLU A 106 4.67 0.68 1.50
CA GLU A 106 5.47 1.36 2.51
C GLU A 106 6.91 1.57 2.03
N ILE A 107 7.43 2.77 2.27
CA ILE A 107 8.79 3.15 1.95
C ILE A 107 9.42 3.89 3.13
N LYS A 108 10.73 3.78 3.27
CA LYS A 108 11.52 4.67 4.13
C LYS A 108 12.25 5.67 3.24
N VAL A 109 12.21 6.94 3.61
CA VAL A 109 12.84 8.02 2.84
C VAL A 109 13.96 8.62 3.67
N ARG A 110 15.14 8.77 3.06
CA ARG A 110 16.22 9.62 3.53
C ARG A 110 16.36 10.82 2.60
N SER A 111 16.29 12.00 3.17
CA SER A 111 16.31 13.29 2.53
C SER A 111 17.70 13.92 2.63
N ASN A 112 18.05 14.73 1.63
CA ASN A 112 19.25 15.59 1.69
C ASN A 112 19.05 16.84 2.58
N GLU A 113 17.84 17.04 3.08
CA GLU A 113 17.38 18.22 3.80
C GLU A 113 16.83 17.79 5.15
N GLU A 114 16.98 18.64 6.18
CA GLU A 114 16.41 18.37 7.51
C GLU A 114 14.90 18.18 7.41
N TRP A 115 14.43 17.01 7.86
CA TRP A 115 13.02 16.65 7.85
C TRP A 115 12.33 17.16 9.12
N GLU A 116 11.13 17.69 8.96
CA GLU A 116 10.27 18.09 10.07
C GLU A 116 8.87 17.50 9.88
N GLU A 117 8.31 17.01 10.98
CA GLU A 117 6.94 16.53 10.98
C GLU A 117 5.96 17.69 10.78
N LYS A 118 5.10 17.61 9.76
CA LYS A 118 4.16 18.69 9.45
C LYS A 118 2.82 18.17 8.95
N TRP A 119 1.78 18.56 9.68
CA TRP A 119 0.40 18.40 9.28
C TRP A 119 -0.06 19.58 8.41
N THR A 120 -0.78 19.26 7.34
CA THR A 120 -1.34 20.24 6.40
C THR A 120 -2.84 20.05 6.32
N GLU A 121 -3.60 21.10 6.61
CA GLU A 121 -5.04 21.12 6.38
C GLU A 121 -5.31 21.26 4.88
N LEU A 122 -6.12 20.35 4.32
CA LEU A 122 -6.53 20.37 2.93
C LEU A 122 -8.05 20.35 2.84
N ASP A 123 -8.61 21.08 1.87
CA ASP A 123 -10.06 21.06 1.64
C ASP A 123 -10.52 19.75 0.99
N ARG A 124 -9.62 18.98 0.37
CA ARG A 124 -9.91 17.75 -0.36
C ARG A 124 -8.85 16.70 -0.08
N TYR A 125 -9.15 15.46 -0.43
CA TYR A 125 -8.20 14.36 -0.32
C TYR A 125 -6.85 14.69 -0.98
N LEU A 126 -5.76 14.21 -0.39
CA LEU A 126 -4.38 14.59 -0.73
C LEU A 126 -4.06 14.50 -2.23
N SER A 127 -4.63 13.54 -2.95
CA SER A 127 -4.39 13.34 -4.38
C SER A 127 -4.93 14.48 -5.26
N TYR A 128 -5.85 15.29 -4.75
CA TYR A 128 -6.43 16.43 -5.47
C TYR A 128 -5.76 17.77 -5.17
N GLN A 129 -4.99 17.88 -4.10
CA GLN A 129 -4.33 19.13 -3.70
C GLN A 129 -2.86 18.96 -3.24
N PRO A 130 -2.02 18.18 -3.96
CA PRO A 130 -0.68 17.86 -3.49
C PRO A 130 0.24 19.09 -3.39
N ARG A 131 -0.05 20.18 -4.13
CA ARG A 131 0.78 21.40 -4.19
C ARG A 131 1.00 22.13 -2.86
N PHE A 132 0.18 21.85 -1.84
CA PHE A 132 0.31 22.49 -0.52
C PHE A 132 1.16 21.66 0.46
N LEU A 133 1.54 20.45 0.07
CA LEU A 133 2.35 19.58 0.88
C LEU A 133 3.82 20.01 0.84
N PRO A 134 4.59 19.80 1.94
CA PRO A 134 6.03 20.02 1.94
C PRO A 134 6.73 19.16 0.88
N VAL A 135 7.82 19.68 0.35
CA VAL A 135 8.63 19.01 -0.69
C VAL A 135 9.99 18.69 -0.11
N TYR A 136 10.45 17.46 -0.30
CA TYR A 136 11.78 16.98 0.10
C TYR A 136 12.47 16.31 -1.08
N LYS A 137 13.79 16.39 -1.14
CA LYS A 137 14.61 15.67 -2.13
C LYS A 137 15.13 14.38 -1.53
N ALA A 138 14.77 13.24 -2.10
CA ALA A 138 15.28 11.95 -1.68
C ALA A 138 16.74 11.77 -2.08
N GLU A 139 17.59 11.51 -1.08
CA GLU A 139 18.89 10.88 -1.28
C GLU A 139 18.70 9.39 -1.55
N LYS A 140 17.86 8.74 -0.72
CA LYS A 140 17.66 7.31 -0.73
C LYS A 140 16.22 6.94 -0.37
N ILE A 141 15.68 5.92 -1.04
CA ILE A 141 14.39 5.31 -0.74
C ILE A 141 14.59 3.81 -0.54
N GLU A 142 14.13 3.29 0.59
CA GLU A 142 14.06 1.85 0.85
C GLU A 142 12.63 1.39 0.66
N LEU A 143 12.42 0.48 -0.29
CA LEU A 143 11.14 -0.14 -0.56
C LEU A 143 10.91 -1.27 0.43
N LEU A 144 9.83 -1.21 1.20
CA LEU A 144 9.44 -2.34 2.03
C LEU A 144 8.66 -3.38 1.20
N PRO A 145 8.61 -4.64 1.65
CA PRO A 145 7.85 -5.68 0.96
C PRO A 145 6.38 -5.27 0.78
N TYR A 146 5.85 -5.47 -0.43
CA TYR A 146 4.44 -5.20 -0.73
C TYR A 146 3.58 -6.43 -0.46
N GLY A 147 2.58 -6.29 0.40
CA GLY A 147 1.69 -7.36 0.81
C GLY A 147 0.28 -7.26 0.23
N LEU A 148 -0.46 -8.37 0.30
CA LEU A 148 -1.89 -8.39 -0.04
C LEU A 148 -2.71 -7.37 0.76
N GLU A 149 -2.38 -7.15 2.03
CA GLU A 149 -3.04 -6.15 2.87
C GLU A 149 -2.85 -4.72 2.35
N ASP A 150 -1.70 -4.40 1.76
CA ASP A 150 -1.47 -3.07 1.17
C ASP A 150 -2.43 -2.84 0.00
N PHE A 151 -2.60 -3.87 -0.83
CA PHE A 151 -3.55 -3.88 -1.94
C PHE A 151 -5.01 -3.81 -1.47
N ILE A 152 -5.38 -4.61 -0.47
CA ILE A 152 -6.74 -4.61 0.11
C ILE A 152 -7.06 -3.23 0.66
N ASN A 153 -6.18 -2.65 1.48
CA ASN A 153 -6.41 -1.35 2.13
C ASN A 153 -6.57 -0.22 1.11
N PHE A 154 -5.83 -0.25 0.01
CA PHE A 154 -5.97 0.76 -1.05
C PHE A 154 -7.30 0.63 -1.80
N HIS A 155 -7.73 -0.60 -2.08
CA HIS A 155 -8.86 -0.88 -2.96
C HIS A 155 -10.19 -1.04 -2.23
N SER A 156 -10.20 -1.23 -0.91
CA SER A 156 -11.42 -1.40 -0.13
C SER A 156 -12.31 -0.16 -0.24
N PRO A 157 -13.62 -0.34 -0.50
CA PRO A 157 -14.54 0.79 -0.63
C PRO A 157 -14.75 1.48 0.72
N LEU A 158 -14.85 2.82 0.70
CA LEU A 158 -15.16 3.61 1.90
C LEU A 158 -16.63 3.54 2.36
N ILE A 159 -17.52 3.06 1.50
CA ILE A 159 -18.97 3.07 1.72
C ILE A 159 -19.40 1.67 2.16
N GLU A 160 -20.04 1.56 3.32
CA GLU A 160 -20.49 0.28 3.90
C GLU A 160 -21.35 -0.55 2.94
N SER A 161 -22.21 0.12 2.16
CA SER A 161 -23.10 -0.53 1.21
C SER A 161 -22.47 -0.77 -0.16
N LYS A 162 -21.14 -0.86 -0.24
CA LYS A 162 -20.44 -1.09 -1.51
C LYS A 162 -19.48 -2.26 -1.41
N PHE A 163 -19.51 -3.11 -2.44
CA PHE A 163 -18.58 -4.19 -2.67
C PHE A 163 -17.73 -3.90 -3.91
N PHE A 164 -16.47 -4.32 -3.85
CA PHE A 164 -15.62 -4.45 -5.03
C PHE A 164 -15.29 -5.94 -5.24
N LEU A 165 -15.67 -6.46 -6.40
CA LEU A 165 -15.22 -7.75 -6.89
C LEU A 165 -14.04 -7.53 -7.82
N MET A 166 -12.88 -8.06 -7.46
CA MET A 166 -11.67 -8.04 -8.28
C MET A 166 -11.44 -9.44 -8.81
N THR A 167 -11.14 -9.57 -10.10
CA THR A 167 -10.75 -10.85 -10.68
C THR A 167 -9.37 -10.76 -11.31
N PHE A 168 -8.47 -11.61 -10.85
CA PHE A 168 -7.08 -11.70 -11.26
C PHE A 168 -6.90 -12.81 -12.28
N HIS A 169 -6.14 -12.54 -13.34
CA HIS A 169 -5.86 -13.49 -14.41
C HIS A 169 -4.46 -13.27 -15.00
N LYS A 170 -3.92 -14.31 -15.65
CA LYS A 170 -2.58 -14.31 -16.27
C LYS A 170 -2.61 -14.28 -17.79
N ASP A 171 -3.69 -14.76 -18.42
CA ASP A 171 -3.90 -14.61 -19.84
C ASP A 171 -5.03 -13.58 -20.09
N ASP A 172 -4.87 -12.73 -21.10
CA ASP A 172 -5.94 -11.83 -21.53
C ASP A 172 -7.09 -12.63 -22.17
N ASP A 173 -6.79 -13.79 -22.75
CA ASP A 173 -7.77 -14.72 -23.28
C ASP A 173 -8.57 -15.43 -22.16
N ASP A 174 -8.06 -15.45 -20.92
CA ASP A 174 -8.75 -16.00 -19.75
C ASP A 174 -9.88 -15.08 -19.25
N ILE A 175 -9.98 -13.84 -19.75
CA ILE A 175 -11.14 -12.96 -19.51
C ILE A 175 -12.34 -13.45 -20.31
N THR A 176 -12.74 -14.70 -20.09
CA THR A 176 -14.06 -15.25 -20.45
C THR A 176 -15.02 -15.10 -19.29
N ILE A 177 -14.77 -14.16 -18.38
CA ILE A 177 -15.72 -13.77 -17.35
C ILE A 177 -16.97 -13.25 -18.07
N PRO A 178 -18.10 -13.94 -17.92
CA PRO A 178 -19.22 -13.72 -18.81
C PRO A 178 -19.83 -12.35 -18.52
N SER A 179 -20.38 -11.70 -19.54
CA SER A 179 -20.96 -10.35 -19.51
C SER A 179 -22.07 -10.14 -18.44
N ASN A 180 -22.37 -11.16 -17.65
CA ASN A 180 -23.39 -11.27 -16.62
C ASN A 180 -22.85 -11.39 -15.17
N VAL A 181 -21.54 -11.25 -14.87
CA VAL A 181 -21.03 -11.26 -13.46
C VAL A 181 -21.89 -10.44 -12.53
N ILE A 182 -22.12 -9.17 -12.89
CA ILE A 182 -22.94 -8.27 -12.09
C ILE A 182 -24.39 -8.76 -12.04
N SER A 183 -24.91 -9.31 -13.14
CA SER A 183 -26.28 -9.83 -13.22
C SER A 183 -26.49 -11.07 -12.35
N ASP A 184 -25.48 -11.89 -12.13
CA ASP A 184 -25.55 -13.09 -11.30
C ASP A 184 -25.51 -12.74 -9.81
N LEU A 185 -24.80 -11.66 -9.45
CA LEU A 185 -24.65 -11.21 -8.06
C LEU A 185 -25.72 -10.20 -7.62
N THR A 186 -26.21 -9.36 -8.52
CA THR A 186 -27.21 -8.30 -8.21
C THR A 186 -28.46 -8.82 -7.50
N PRO A 187 -29.05 -9.99 -7.85
CA PRO A 187 -30.22 -10.52 -7.15
C PRO A 187 -29.99 -10.81 -5.66
N HIS A 188 -28.73 -11.00 -5.25
CA HIS A 188 -28.34 -11.35 -3.89
C HIS A 188 -27.87 -10.14 -3.06
N LEU A 189 -27.92 -8.94 -3.63
CA LEU A 189 -27.60 -7.70 -2.91
C LEU A 189 -28.83 -7.16 -2.17
N HIS A 190 -28.62 -6.65 -0.97
CA HIS A 190 -29.64 -5.90 -0.24
C HIS A 190 -30.00 -4.60 -0.97
N SER A 191 -31.18 -4.03 -0.68
CA SER A 191 -31.76 -2.89 -1.42
C SER A 191 -30.90 -1.60 -1.52
N ARG A 192 -29.83 -1.49 -0.74
CA ARG A 192 -28.89 -0.36 -0.74
C ARG A 192 -27.46 -0.75 -1.10
N GLU A 193 -27.19 -2.05 -1.22
CA GLU A 193 -25.88 -2.55 -1.56
C GLU A 193 -25.61 -2.37 -3.06
N GLN A 194 -24.35 -2.11 -3.38
CA GLN A 194 -23.87 -1.97 -4.75
C GLN A 194 -22.62 -2.82 -4.89
N ILE A 195 -22.47 -3.44 -6.06
CA ILE A 195 -21.24 -4.13 -6.41
C ILE A 195 -20.62 -3.46 -7.64
N SER A 196 -19.30 -3.38 -7.65
CA SER A 196 -18.53 -2.97 -8.82
C SER A 196 -17.51 -4.07 -9.10
N TRP A 197 -17.30 -4.35 -10.38
CA TRP A 197 -16.37 -5.39 -10.82
C TRP A 197 -15.22 -4.78 -11.60
N GLN A 198 -14.02 -5.32 -11.38
CA GLN A 198 -12.81 -4.96 -12.11
C GLN A 198 -11.96 -6.21 -12.36
N SER A 199 -11.47 -6.36 -13.58
CA SER A 199 -10.46 -7.37 -13.93
C SER A 199 -9.05 -6.79 -13.77
N PHE A 200 -8.12 -7.63 -13.36
CA PHE A 200 -6.72 -7.30 -13.14
C PHE A 200 -5.83 -8.35 -13.80
N PHE A 201 -5.12 -7.93 -14.84
CA PHE A 201 -4.02 -8.71 -15.40
C PHE A 201 -2.84 -8.70 -14.42
N VAL A 202 -2.37 -9.88 -14.03
CA VAL A 202 -1.25 -10.06 -13.11
C VAL A 202 -0.02 -10.46 -13.89
N ALA A 203 0.82 -9.47 -14.20
CA ALA A 203 2.14 -9.71 -14.79
C ALA A 203 3.03 -10.53 -13.84
N GLU A 204 4.00 -11.27 -14.39
CA GLU A 204 4.91 -12.16 -13.63
C GLU A 204 5.70 -11.44 -12.54
N ASP A 205 6.00 -10.15 -12.72
CA ASP A 205 6.75 -9.31 -11.79
C ASP A 205 5.85 -8.50 -10.84
N ASN A 206 4.54 -8.62 -10.93
CA ASN A 206 3.62 -7.96 -10.01
C ASN A 206 3.71 -8.63 -8.61
N PRO A 207 4.05 -7.88 -7.54
CA PRO A 207 4.14 -8.42 -6.19
C PRO A 207 2.88 -9.16 -5.71
N ILE A 208 1.70 -8.83 -6.26
CA ILE A 208 0.44 -9.51 -5.92
C ILE A 208 0.36 -10.95 -6.41
N ASP A 209 1.13 -11.35 -7.44
CA ASP A 209 1.13 -12.73 -7.95
C ASP A 209 1.44 -13.76 -6.87
N ARG A 210 2.22 -13.39 -5.85
CA ARG A 210 2.57 -14.25 -4.71
C ARG A 210 1.36 -14.63 -3.83
N TYR A 211 0.27 -13.88 -3.93
CA TYR A 211 -0.91 -14.01 -3.07
C TYR A 211 -2.15 -14.51 -3.81
N VAL A 212 -2.17 -14.44 -5.14
CA VAL A 212 -3.33 -14.83 -5.95
C VAL A 212 -2.99 -16.08 -6.76
N HIS A 213 -3.83 -17.10 -6.68
CA HIS A 213 -3.65 -18.35 -7.41
C HIS A 213 -4.39 -18.26 -8.76
N THR A 214 -3.69 -17.77 -9.78
CA THR A 214 -4.28 -17.37 -11.07
C THR A 214 -4.35 -18.51 -12.10
N ASP A 215 -4.75 -19.72 -11.70
CA ASP A 215 -4.92 -20.86 -12.62
C ASP A 215 -6.36 -21.43 -12.57
N PRO A 216 -7.30 -20.94 -13.42
CA PRO A 216 -7.12 -19.87 -14.41
C PRO A 216 -7.30 -18.45 -13.82
N MET A 217 -8.02 -18.31 -12.70
CA MET A 217 -8.39 -17.02 -12.13
C MET A 217 -8.50 -17.08 -10.61
N SER A 218 -8.34 -15.92 -9.97
CA SER A 218 -8.67 -15.72 -8.55
C SER A 218 -9.63 -14.54 -8.41
N HIS A 219 -10.57 -14.64 -7.48
CA HIS A 219 -11.59 -13.65 -7.17
C HIS A 219 -11.40 -13.13 -5.75
N LEU A 220 -11.40 -11.81 -5.59
CA LEU A 220 -11.34 -11.12 -4.30
C LEU A 220 -12.56 -10.23 -4.15
N VAL A 221 -13.35 -10.47 -3.10
CA VAL A 221 -14.45 -9.58 -2.71
C VAL A 221 -13.98 -8.69 -1.56
N LEU A 222 -14.15 -7.39 -1.74
CA LEU A 222 -13.83 -6.36 -0.74
C LEU A 222 -15.10 -5.63 -0.30
N SER A 223 -15.18 -5.34 1.00
CA SER A 223 -16.15 -4.44 1.62
C SER A 223 -15.42 -3.29 2.34
N ASN A 224 -16.16 -2.43 3.04
CA ASN A 224 -15.54 -1.40 3.87
C ASN A 224 -14.78 -1.96 5.09
N GLU A 225 -14.97 -3.24 5.43
CA GLU A 225 -14.25 -3.93 6.50
C GLU A 225 -12.97 -4.60 6.00
N GLY A 226 -12.72 -4.59 4.69
CA GLY A 226 -11.55 -5.18 4.05
C GLY A 226 -11.91 -6.39 3.19
N LYS A 227 -11.10 -7.46 3.27
CA LYS A 227 -11.31 -8.70 2.51
C LYS A 227 -12.45 -9.51 3.13
N GLU A 228 -13.40 -9.87 2.29
CA GLU A 228 -14.51 -10.77 2.61
C GLU A 228 -14.18 -12.22 2.22
N ILE A 229 -13.79 -12.42 0.96
CA ILE A 229 -13.38 -13.73 0.42
C ILE A 229 -12.28 -13.55 -0.63
N LEU A 230 -11.33 -14.48 -0.66
CA LEU A 230 -10.35 -14.68 -1.73
C LEU A 230 -10.41 -16.16 -2.13
N THR A 231 -10.81 -16.45 -3.37
CA THR A 231 -11.08 -17.81 -3.84
C THR A 231 -10.80 -17.94 -5.34
N ASP A 232 -10.45 -19.13 -5.82
CA ASP A 232 -10.37 -19.47 -7.24
C ASP A 232 -11.69 -20.07 -7.78
N ASP A 233 -12.71 -20.26 -6.92
CA ASP A 233 -14.01 -20.78 -7.30
C ASP A 233 -15.08 -19.67 -7.38
N TRP A 234 -15.57 -19.43 -8.59
CA TRP A 234 -16.67 -18.49 -8.84
C TRP A 234 -17.96 -18.85 -8.07
N GLN A 235 -18.22 -20.14 -7.84
CA GLN A 235 -19.41 -20.57 -7.11
C GLN A 235 -19.35 -20.14 -5.64
N GLU A 236 -18.17 -20.14 -5.02
CA GLU A 236 -17.98 -19.64 -3.66
C GLU A 236 -18.27 -18.14 -3.55
N VAL A 237 -17.94 -17.34 -4.58
CA VAL A 237 -18.31 -15.93 -4.64
C VAL A 237 -19.83 -15.75 -4.67
N ILE A 238 -20.54 -16.53 -5.50
CA ILE A 238 -22.01 -16.49 -5.56
C ILE A 238 -22.62 -16.89 -4.22
N ASP A 239 -22.12 -17.98 -3.62
CA ASP A 239 -22.68 -18.53 -2.39
C ASP A 239 -22.44 -17.58 -1.20
N TYR A 240 -21.29 -16.89 -1.15
CA TYR A 240 -21.05 -15.80 -0.20
C TYR A 240 -22.16 -14.74 -0.24
N PHE A 241 -22.55 -14.27 -1.43
CA PHE A 241 -23.62 -13.27 -1.53
C PHE A 241 -25.01 -13.83 -1.19
N LYS A 242 -25.30 -15.10 -1.52
CA LYS A 242 -26.56 -15.76 -1.14
C LYS A 242 -26.72 -15.94 0.36
N GLU A 243 -25.65 -16.31 1.05
CA GLU A 243 -25.68 -16.53 2.50
C GLU A 243 -25.98 -15.22 3.24
N ARG A 244 -25.40 -14.10 2.77
CA ARG A 244 -25.69 -12.74 3.28
C ARG A 244 -27.12 -12.26 3.07
N GLU A 245 -27.83 -12.78 2.07
CA GLU A 245 -29.24 -12.46 1.84
C GLU A 245 -30.14 -13.03 2.95
N GLY A 246 -29.70 -14.12 3.59
CA GLY A 246 -30.46 -14.86 4.60
C GLY A 246 -30.35 -14.34 6.04
N ASP A 247 -29.36 -13.47 6.30
CA ASP A 247 -29.10 -12.82 7.60
C ASP A 247 -29.80 -11.44 7.72
#